data_AF-A0A978V2X3-F1
#
_entry.id   AF-A0A978V2X3-F1
#
_cell.length_a   1.000
_cell.length_b   1.000
_cell.length_c   1.000
_cell.angle_alpha   90.00
_cell.angle_beta   90.00
_cell.angle_gamma   90.00
#
_symmetry.space_group_name_H-M   'P 1'
#
loop_
_entity.id
_entity.type
_entity.pdbx_description
1 polymer ?
#
loop_
_entity_poly.entity_id
_entity_poly.type
_entity_poly.pdbx_seq_one_letter_code
_entity_poly.pdbx_strand_id
1 'polypeptide(L)'
;MDTTIPKYSTKRYDKIVKSLSSYTKKIGYNPLKIHFFPISGFEGNNLINKSINLDWNVNDTMDLKRGYVASKSKDHPAKEAASFTSQIIVLKQADVIYNGYTSVLDCHTSCSAVKFDKILSKIDGSSGMEIQMEPLN
;
A
#
# COMPACT_ATOMS: atom_id res chain seq x y z
N MET A 1 15.78 -20.06 1.18
CA MET A 1 15.91 -21.09 0.12
C MET A 1 17.36 -21.50 -0.15
N ASP A 2 18.32 -20.73 0.37
CA ASP A 2 19.77 -20.86 0.10
C ASP A 2 20.42 -22.15 0.64
N THR A 3 19.76 -22.83 1.59
CA THR A 3 20.24 -24.06 2.23
C THR A 3 19.69 -25.34 1.59
N THR A 4 18.89 -25.23 0.53
CA THR A 4 18.40 -26.41 -0.20
C THR A 4 19.52 -27.07 -0.99
N ILE A 5 19.43 -28.39 -1.21
CA ILE A 5 20.39 -29.16 -2.01
C ILE A 5 19.62 -29.74 -3.20
N PRO A 6 19.86 -29.32 -4.46
CA PRO A 6 20.67 -28.16 -4.88
C PRO A 6 20.06 -26.81 -4.44
N LYS A 7 20.88 -25.75 -4.39
CA LYS A 7 20.43 -24.41 -3.98
C LYS A 7 19.26 -23.92 -4.84
N TYR A 8 18.29 -23.26 -4.22
CA TYR A 8 17.07 -22.75 -4.86
C TYR A 8 16.23 -23.79 -5.62
N SER A 9 16.23 -25.05 -5.15
CA SER A 9 15.50 -26.12 -5.83
C SER A 9 13.98 -25.94 -5.84
N THR A 10 13.39 -25.88 -7.05
CA THR A 10 11.93 -25.90 -7.29
C THR A 10 11.27 -27.16 -6.74
N LYS A 11 11.90 -28.33 -6.91
CA LYS A 11 11.36 -29.62 -6.43
C LYS A 11 11.14 -29.62 -4.92
N ARG A 12 12.06 -28.99 -4.17
CA ARG A 12 11.95 -28.88 -2.71
C ARG A 12 10.79 -27.96 -2.32
N TYR A 13 10.63 -26.85 -3.04
CA TYR A 13 9.52 -25.92 -2.85
C TYR A 13 8.17 -26.58 -3.09
N ASP A 14 7.96 -27.25 -4.23
CA ASP A 14 6.68 -27.89 -4.56
C ASP A 14 6.25 -28.93 -3.52
N LYS A 15 7.23 -29.70 -3.00
CA LYS A 15 7.00 -30.66 -1.91
C LYS A 15 6.48 -29.97 -0.65
N ILE A 16 7.03 -28.81 -0.29
CA ILE A 16 6.63 -28.05 0.90
C ILE A 16 5.25 -27.43 0.67
N VAL A 17 5.00 -26.81 -0.49
CA VAL A 17 3.69 -26.22 -0.84
C VAL A 17 2.59 -27.27 -0.77
N LYS A 18 2.83 -28.49 -1.30
CA LYS A 18 1.87 -29.59 -1.25
C LYS A 18 1.57 -30.03 0.18
N SER A 19 2.61 -30.16 1.01
CA SER A 19 2.49 -30.53 2.43
C SER A 19 1.68 -29.49 3.22
N LEU A 20 2.05 -28.21 3.07
CA LEU A 20 1.38 -27.10 3.76
C LEU A 20 -0.05 -26.90 3.26
N SER A 21 -0.31 -27.07 1.97
CA SER A 21 -1.67 -26.99 1.42
C SER A 21 -2.58 -28.07 2.02
N SER A 22 -2.07 -29.30 2.19
CA SER A 22 -2.85 -30.36 2.85
C SER A 22 -3.12 -30.05 4.32
N TYR A 23 -2.16 -29.46 5.03
CA TYR A 23 -2.31 -29.10 6.44
C TYR A 23 -3.29 -27.93 6.63
N THR A 24 -3.16 -26.91 5.80
CA THR A 24 -3.99 -25.70 5.78
C THR A 24 -5.46 -26.03 5.49
N LYS A 25 -5.72 -26.96 4.57
CA LYS A 25 -7.06 -27.52 4.32
C LYS A 25 -7.66 -28.17 5.56
N LYS A 26 -6.86 -28.93 6.34
CA LYS A 26 -7.33 -29.58 7.58
C LYS A 26 -7.73 -28.58 8.66
N ILE A 27 -7.05 -27.43 8.71
CA ILE A 27 -7.36 -26.34 9.67
C ILE A 27 -8.59 -25.53 9.21
N GLY A 28 -9.09 -25.74 7.98
CA GLY A 28 -10.28 -25.06 7.45
C GLY A 28 -9.98 -23.81 6.62
N TYR A 29 -8.72 -23.55 6.28
CA TYR A 29 -8.35 -22.46 5.39
C TYR A 29 -8.38 -22.90 3.91
N ASN A 30 -8.82 -22.02 3.02
CA ASN A 30 -8.80 -22.27 1.57
C ASN A 30 -7.40 -22.02 1.00
N PRO A 31 -6.68 -23.05 0.51
CA PRO A 31 -5.30 -22.89 0.01
C PRO A 31 -5.21 -22.07 -1.28
N LEU A 32 -6.32 -21.90 -2.02
CA LEU A 32 -6.33 -21.05 -3.21
C LEU A 32 -6.19 -19.55 -2.88
N LYS A 33 -6.46 -19.16 -1.63
CA LYS A 33 -6.30 -17.77 -1.15
C LYS A 33 -4.93 -17.52 -0.50
N ILE A 34 -4.10 -18.56 -0.35
CA ILE A 34 -2.84 -18.47 0.37
C ILE A 34 -1.71 -18.54 -0.64
N HIS A 35 -0.99 -17.43 -0.75
CA HIS A 35 0.19 -17.35 -1.59
C HIS A 35 1.39 -17.94 -0.84
N PHE A 36 2.07 -18.88 -1.47
CA PHE A 36 3.34 -19.41 -1.00
C PHE A 36 4.46 -18.64 -1.70
N PHE A 37 5.37 -18.04 -0.92
CA PHE A 37 6.52 -17.30 -1.44
C PHE A 37 7.82 -17.96 -0.96
N PRO A 38 8.70 -18.39 -1.88
CA PRO A 38 10.03 -18.84 -1.51
C PRO A 38 10.87 -17.61 -1.15
N ILE A 39 11.25 -17.50 0.12
CA ILE A 39 12.11 -16.43 0.61
C ILE A 39 13.48 -16.98 1.02
N SER A 40 14.44 -16.08 1.11
CA SER A 40 15.62 -16.34 1.92
C SER A 40 16.04 -15.17 2.78
N GLY A 41 16.04 -15.39 4.10
CA GLY A 41 16.32 -14.35 5.08
C GLY A 41 17.78 -13.91 5.11
N PHE A 42 18.73 -14.82 4.86
CA PHE A 42 20.16 -14.49 4.93
C PHE A 42 20.61 -13.66 3.71
N GLU A 43 20.28 -14.10 2.51
CA GLU A 43 20.61 -13.37 1.28
C GLU A 43 19.57 -12.29 0.89
N GLY A 44 18.55 -12.04 1.71
CA GLY A 44 17.54 -11.01 1.41
C GLY A 44 16.62 -11.31 0.22
N ASN A 45 16.63 -12.54 -0.30
CA ASN A 45 15.96 -12.92 -1.54
C ASN A 45 14.43 -12.95 -1.38
N ASN A 46 13.71 -12.29 -2.31
CA ASN A 46 12.24 -12.19 -2.34
C ASN A 46 11.61 -11.57 -1.08
N LEU A 47 12.38 -10.76 -0.33
CA LEU A 47 11.88 -10.02 0.84
C LEU A 47 11.44 -8.60 0.52
N ILE A 48 12.24 -7.88 -0.27
CA ILE A 48 11.97 -6.50 -0.70
C ILE A 48 11.99 -6.42 -2.22
N ASN A 49 13.00 -7.03 -2.84
CA ASN A 49 13.16 -7.12 -4.28
C ASN A 49 13.11 -8.58 -4.75
N LYS A 50 12.64 -8.80 -5.98
CA LYS A 50 12.66 -10.11 -6.64
C LYS A 50 14.11 -10.58 -6.81
N SER A 51 14.38 -11.83 -6.45
CA SER A 51 15.71 -12.44 -6.57
C SER A 51 15.90 -13.10 -7.94
N ILE A 52 17.06 -12.84 -8.56
CA ILE A 52 17.54 -13.51 -9.79
C ILE A 52 17.64 -15.04 -9.57
N ASN A 53 17.98 -15.47 -8.35
CA ASN A 53 18.14 -16.89 -8.03
C ASN A 53 16.81 -17.66 -7.95
N LEU A 54 15.69 -16.95 -7.98
CA LEU A 54 14.32 -17.49 -7.88
C LEU A 54 13.47 -17.08 -9.07
N ASP A 55 14.08 -16.87 -10.24
CA ASP A 55 13.40 -16.43 -11.47
C ASP A 55 12.29 -17.38 -11.95
N TRP A 56 12.36 -18.67 -11.58
CA TRP A 56 11.31 -19.66 -11.87
C TRP A 56 10.02 -19.40 -11.07
N ASN A 57 10.07 -18.60 -10.01
CA ASN A 57 8.88 -18.19 -9.28
C ASN A 57 8.30 -16.92 -9.93
N VAL A 58 7.39 -17.14 -10.88
CA VAL A 58 6.73 -16.08 -11.68
C VAL A 58 5.53 -15.47 -10.96
N ASN A 59 5.24 -15.90 -9.73
CA ASN A 59 4.24 -15.20 -8.94
C ASN A 59 4.84 -13.87 -8.52
N ASP A 60 4.32 -12.78 -9.08
CA ASP A 60 4.73 -11.43 -8.72
C ASP A 60 4.81 -11.32 -7.20
N THR A 61 5.95 -10.82 -6.75
CA THR A 61 6.11 -10.31 -5.40
C THR A 61 4.83 -9.56 -5.05
N MET A 62 4.22 -9.93 -3.93
CA MET A 62 2.95 -9.37 -3.50
C MET A 62 3.11 -7.84 -3.45
N ASP A 63 2.63 -7.12 -4.47
CA ASP A 63 2.75 -5.66 -4.59
C ASP A 63 1.84 -4.93 -3.60
N LEU A 64 1.44 -5.59 -2.51
CA LEU A 64 0.64 -4.99 -1.47
C LEU A 64 1.55 -4.26 -0.50
N LYS A 65 1.46 -2.93 -0.50
CA LYS A 65 2.15 -2.08 0.47
C LYS A 65 1.17 -1.55 1.50
N ARG A 66 1.69 -1.11 2.64
CA ARG A 66 0.91 -0.35 3.63
C ARG A 66 0.26 0.85 2.92
N GLY A 67 -1.02 1.07 3.17
CA GLY A 67 -1.83 2.10 2.52
C GLY A 67 -2.66 1.60 1.33
N TYR A 68 -2.50 0.35 0.89
CA TYR A 68 -3.34 -0.22 -0.17
C TYR A 68 -4.75 -0.55 0.35
N VAL A 69 -5.77 -0.23 -0.44
CA VAL A 69 -7.18 -0.42 -0.09
C VAL A 69 -7.73 -1.64 -0.82
N ALA A 70 -8.18 -2.65 -0.05
CA ALA A 70 -8.82 -3.83 -0.61
C ALA A 70 -10.33 -3.62 -0.75
N SER A 71 -10.87 -3.90 -1.94
CA SER A 71 -12.30 -3.78 -2.26
C SER A 71 -12.79 -4.98 -3.05
N LYS A 72 -14.09 -5.26 -3.03
CA LYS A 72 -14.70 -6.30 -3.87
C LYS A 72 -14.65 -5.86 -5.33
N SER A 73 -14.12 -6.69 -6.22
CA SER A 73 -13.97 -6.32 -7.64
C SER A 73 -15.29 -6.08 -8.36
N LYS A 74 -16.39 -6.72 -7.92
CA LYS A 74 -17.71 -6.64 -8.56
C LYS A 74 -18.65 -5.63 -7.90
N ASP A 75 -18.29 -5.09 -6.75
CA ASP A 75 -19.13 -4.20 -5.96
C ASP A 75 -18.27 -3.03 -5.48
N HIS A 76 -18.34 -1.93 -6.25
CA HIS A 76 -17.63 -0.67 -6.02
C HIS A 76 -16.13 -0.85 -5.73
N PRO A 77 -15.31 -1.14 -6.76
CA PRO A 77 -13.87 -1.25 -6.57
C PRO A 77 -13.28 0.09 -6.11
N ALA A 78 -12.29 0.01 -5.20
CA ALA A 78 -11.51 1.15 -4.77
C ALA A 78 -10.77 1.74 -5.98
N LYS A 79 -10.90 3.05 -6.14
CA LYS A 79 -10.25 3.80 -7.22
C LYS A 79 -9.17 4.69 -6.63
N GLU A 80 -8.09 4.86 -7.40
CA GLU A 80 -7.07 5.84 -7.09
C GLU A 80 -7.65 7.27 -7.22
N ALA A 81 -7.25 8.16 -6.32
CA ALA A 81 -7.62 9.56 -6.36
C ALA A 81 -6.40 10.39 -6.79
N ALA A 82 -6.45 10.97 -8.00
CA ALA A 82 -5.40 11.86 -8.48
C ALA A 82 -5.43 13.23 -7.78
N SER A 83 -6.62 13.73 -7.50
CA SER A 83 -6.87 15.00 -6.81
C SER A 83 -8.22 14.93 -6.11
N PHE A 84 -8.34 15.57 -4.95
CA PHE A 84 -9.60 15.67 -4.23
C PHE A 84 -9.74 17.04 -3.58
N THR A 85 -10.97 17.49 -3.42
CA THR A 85 -11.29 18.72 -2.67
C THR A 85 -11.62 18.33 -1.24
N SER A 86 -11.02 19.02 -0.27
CA SER A 86 -11.28 18.80 1.15
C SER A 86 -11.33 20.10 1.92
N GLN A 87 -12.16 20.14 2.95
CA GLN A 87 -12.11 21.20 3.96
C GLN A 87 -11.09 20.82 5.03
N ILE A 88 -10.18 21.75 5.35
CA ILE A 88 -9.17 21.56 6.39
C ILE A 88 -9.24 22.70 7.41
N ILE A 89 -8.85 22.40 8.64
CA ILE A 89 -8.66 23.39 9.68
C ILE A 89 -7.17 23.48 9.96
N VAL A 90 -6.61 24.67 9.81
CA VAL A 90 -5.22 24.95 10.13
C VAL A 90 -5.13 25.20 11.64
N LEU A 91 -4.46 24.30 12.37
CA LEU A 91 -4.38 24.38 13.84
C LEU A 91 -3.30 25.38 14.30
N LYS A 92 -2.03 24.95 14.28
CA LYS A 92 -0.90 25.76 14.71
C LYS A 92 0.29 25.46 13.81
N GLN A 93 0.46 26.29 12.79
CA GLN A 93 1.64 26.29 11.95
C GLN A 93 2.26 27.70 11.96
N ALA A 94 3.59 27.77 11.86
CA ALA A 94 4.32 29.03 11.78
C ALA A 94 4.29 29.64 10.37
N ASP A 95 4.18 28.80 9.34
CA ASP A 95 4.28 29.21 7.95
C ASP A 95 2.90 29.48 7.32
N VAL A 96 2.91 30.32 6.28
CA VAL A 96 1.73 30.58 5.44
C VAL A 96 1.58 29.43 4.45
N ILE A 97 0.38 28.83 4.36
CA ILE A 97 0.06 27.86 3.29
C ILE A 97 -0.31 28.65 2.04
N TYR A 98 0.28 28.25 0.93
CA TYR A 98 0.06 28.83 -0.41
C TYR A 98 -0.21 27.73 -1.43
N ASN A 99 -0.68 28.11 -2.61
CA ASN A 99 -0.85 27.18 -3.73
C ASN A 99 0.51 26.58 -4.12
N GLY A 100 0.63 25.28 -3.91
CA GLY A 100 1.83 24.49 -4.14
C GLY A 100 2.58 24.09 -2.89
N TYR A 101 2.11 24.49 -1.71
CA TYR A 101 2.60 23.97 -0.44
C TYR A 101 2.49 22.44 -0.42
N THR A 102 3.57 21.76 -0.01
CA THR A 102 3.62 20.30 0.09
C THR A 102 3.60 19.87 1.55
N SER A 103 2.69 18.96 1.89
CA SER A 103 2.60 18.37 3.22
C SER A 103 2.50 16.86 3.13
N VAL A 104 2.55 16.18 4.28
CA VAL A 104 2.23 14.76 4.37
C VAL A 104 0.79 14.63 4.82
N LEU A 105 0.00 13.86 4.06
CA LEU A 105 -1.36 13.50 4.42
C LEU A 105 -1.37 12.07 4.95
N ASP A 106 -1.80 11.94 6.20
CA ASP A 106 -2.18 10.66 6.77
C ASP A 106 -3.66 10.43 6.53
N CYS A 107 -3.98 9.43 5.71
CA CYS A 107 -5.35 8.99 5.46
C CYS A 107 -5.45 7.50 5.78
N HIS A 108 -6.18 7.16 6.84
CA HIS A 108 -6.28 5.80 7.38
C HIS A 108 -4.91 5.18 7.70
N THR A 109 -4.44 4.24 6.88
CA THR A 109 -3.13 3.59 7.02
C THR A 109 -2.10 4.09 6.00
N SER A 110 -2.54 4.88 5.03
CA SER A 110 -1.71 5.51 4.00
C SER A 110 -1.12 6.81 4.53
N CYS A 111 0.14 7.04 4.17
CA CYS A 111 0.90 8.23 4.50
C CYS A 111 1.59 8.64 3.20
N SER A 112 1.12 9.73 2.60
CA SER A 112 1.56 10.16 1.27
C SER A 112 1.82 11.66 1.26
N ALA A 113 2.84 12.08 0.52
CA ALA A 113 3.07 13.50 0.27
C ALA A 113 1.96 14.03 -0.67
N VAL A 114 1.32 15.12 -0.26
CA VAL A 114 0.29 15.82 -1.03
C VAL A 114 0.72 17.26 -1.26
N LYS A 115 0.22 17.82 -2.36
CA LYS A 115 0.44 19.21 -2.72
C LYS A 115 -0.91 19.93 -2.74
N PHE A 116 -0.96 21.09 -2.11
CA PHE A 116 -2.11 21.98 -2.21
C PHE A 116 -2.14 22.56 -3.62
N ASP A 117 -3.04 22.09 -4.48
CA ASP A 117 -3.14 22.59 -5.85
C ASP A 117 -3.74 24.00 -5.86
N LYS A 118 -4.95 24.13 -5.30
CA LYS A 118 -5.68 25.39 -5.23
C LYS A 118 -6.45 25.53 -3.92
N ILE A 119 -6.28 26.66 -3.24
CA ILE A 119 -7.11 27.08 -2.10
C ILE A 119 -8.38 27.73 -2.66
N LEU A 120 -9.52 27.06 -2.49
CA LEU A 120 -10.79 27.51 -3.08
C LEU A 120 -11.45 28.62 -2.26
N SER A 121 -11.62 28.41 -0.96
CA SER A 121 -12.25 29.40 -0.08
C SER A 121 -11.68 29.32 1.33
N LYS A 122 -11.68 30.48 1.99
CA LYS A 122 -11.38 30.63 3.41
C LYS A 122 -12.70 30.67 4.16
N ILE A 123 -12.90 29.71 5.06
CA ILE A 123 -14.13 29.56 5.85
C ILE A 123 -13.85 29.95 7.30
N ASP A 124 -14.81 30.61 7.93
CA ASP A 124 -14.75 30.89 9.37
C ASP A 124 -14.94 29.62 10.19
N GLY A 125 -14.05 29.36 11.14
CA GLY A 125 -14.05 28.14 11.95
C GLY A 125 -15.23 28.04 12.92
N SER A 126 -15.85 29.18 13.26
CA SER A 126 -16.97 29.23 14.21
C SER A 126 -18.33 29.20 13.51
N SER A 127 -18.50 29.97 12.43
CA SER A 127 -19.78 30.13 11.73
C SER A 127 -19.95 29.22 10.50
N GLY A 128 -18.86 28.65 9.98
CA GLY A 128 -18.89 27.84 8.75
C GLY A 128 -19.20 28.65 7.48
N MET A 129 -19.27 29.98 7.58
CA MET A 129 -19.51 30.85 6.44
C MET A 129 -18.20 31.17 5.71
N GLU A 130 -18.30 31.32 4.38
CA GLU A 130 -17.16 31.72 3.56
C GLU A 130 -16.81 33.19 3.84
N ILE A 131 -15.56 33.42 4.24
CA ILE A 131 -14.99 34.75 4.47
C ILE A 131 -14.46 35.31 3.15
N GLN A 132 -13.74 34.49 2.39
CA GLN A 132 -13.06 34.92 1.17
C GLN A 132 -12.98 33.79 0.15
N MET A 133 -13.28 34.11 -1.10
CA MET A 133 -13.10 33.23 -2.25
C MET A 133 -11.70 33.44 -2.85
N GLU A 134 -11.02 32.35 -3.20
CA GLU A 134 -9.66 32.33 -3.79
C GLU A 134 -8.66 33.26 -3.08
N PRO A 135 -8.32 33.01 -1.80
CA PRO A 135 -7.32 33.80 -1.10
C PRO A 135 -5.96 33.70 -1.82
N LEU A 136 -5.31 34.85 -2.02
CA LEU A 136 -4.15 35.02 -2.90
C LEU A 136 -2.78 34.71 -2.27
N ASN A 137 -2.76 34.19 -1.03
CA ASN A 137 -1.52 33.88 -0.35
C ASN A 137 -1.21 32.40 -0.48
#